data_AF-A0A2D4FDH0-F1
#
_entry.id   AF-A0A2D4FDH0-F1
#
_cell.length_a   1.000
_cell.length_b   1.000
_cell.length_c   1.000
_cell.angle_alpha   90.00
_cell.angle_beta   90.00
_cell.angle_gamma   90.00
#
_symmetry.space_group_name_H-M   'P 1'
#
loop_
_entity.id
_entity.type
_entity.pdbx_description
1 polymer ?
#
loop_
_entity_poly.entity_id
_entity_poly.type
_entity_poly.pdbx_seq_one_letter_code
_entity_poly.pdbx_strand_id
1 'polypeptide(L)'
;RGGVSHYRLFPKALGQLISKYSVRELHLSLTQGFWRTRSWGQPYLQAPAGAELWVWFQDTVSDVDKAWNDLSNILSGIFCASLNFIDSTNTIIPSASFKPLGLVNVTDHRFLRYAVLPREVVCTENLTPWKKLLPCSSKAGLAVLLKAERLFHSSYHSQAVHIRPICRDKSCLSSSWELRQILTVVFDSFASTQGKKDWSLLKIFSRTLTEACPLASQSKVYVDISSKTKAQEFLDVSPTPLSVYEASVQGDRRTYAVYDLLNPTLFNISRNLNVLLKWKRPQDNLGLAVPVLHAQRYVSGYGLQTGEISTLVYNTHPYRAFPVLLLETVPWYLRLYIHTLTIITKGKENKPSYIHYQPAQDRKRPHLLEMLIQLPANSVTKINIQ
;
A
#
# COMPACT_ATOMS: atom_id res chain seq x y z
N ARG A 1 2.46 -36.27 2.02
CA ARG A 1 3.88 -36.56 1.77
C ARG A 1 4.67 -35.28 2.07
N GLY A 2 5.41 -35.24 3.18
CA GLY A 2 6.14 -34.05 3.61
C GLY A 2 7.39 -33.83 2.76
N GLY A 3 7.29 -32.98 1.74
CA GLY A 3 8.45 -32.53 0.99
C GLY A 3 9.32 -31.63 1.87
N VAL A 4 10.61 -31.93 1.97
CA VAL A 4 11.60 -31.06 2.60
C VAL A 4 11.54 -29.70 1.88
N SER A 5 10.97 -28.70 2.55
CA SER A 5 10.82 -27.35 1.99
C SER A 5 12.07 -26.54 2.33
N HIS A 6 12.88 -26.22 1.32
CA HIS A 6 14.09 -25.43 1.50
C HIS A 6 13.79 -23.93 1.59
N TYR A 7 13.89 -23.37 2.79
CA TYR A 7 13.69 -21.95 3.08
C TYR A 7 14.97 -21.13 2.96
N ARG A 8 15.65 -21.18 1.80
CA ARG A 8 16.96 -20.51 1.62
C ARG A 8 16.86 -18.98 1.66
N LEU A 9 15.89 -18.41 0.94
CA LEU A 9 15.64 -16.95 0.88
C LEU A 9 14.27 -16.58 1.46
N PHE A 10 13.34 -17.52 1.49
CA PHE A 10 11.99 -17.30 1.98
C PHE A 10 11.93 -17.52 3.50
N PRO A 11 11.32 -16.63 4.30
CA PRO A 11 11.25 -16.79 5.75
C PRO A 11 10.49 -18.05 6.16
N LYS A 12 11.17 -18.95 6.89
CA LYS A 12 10.61 -20.22 7.36
C LYS A 12 9.28 -20.04 8.11
N ALA A 13 9.19 -19.02 8.98
CA ALA A 13 7.99 -18.75 9.77
C ALA A 13 6.75 -18.53 8.88
N LEU A 14 6.87 -17.71 7.83
CA LEU A 14 5.78 -17.47 6.89
C LEU A 14 5.52 -18.70 6.01
N GLY A 15 6.56 -19.42 5.61
CA GLY A 15 6.41 -20.60 4.77
C GLY A 15 5.68 -21.75 5.47
N GLN A 16 5.96 -21.95 6.76
CA GLN A 16 5.25 -22.91 7.60
C GLN A 16 3.81 -22.47 7.85
N LEU A 17 3.58 -21.16 8.06
CA LEU A 17 2.23 -20.59 8.23
C LEU A 17 1.35 -20.87 7.00
N ILE A 18 1.85 -20.55 5.81
CA ILE A 18 1.12 -20.73 4.54
C ILE A 18 0.77 -22.19 4.33
N SER A 19 1.74 -23.09 4.53
CA SER A 19 1.52 -24.53 4.37
C SER A 19 0.55 -25.09 5.40
N LYS A 20 0.60 -24.63 6.66
CA LYS A 20 -0.25 -25.14 7.75
C LYS A 20 -1.71 -24.76 7.56
N TYR A 21 -1.98 -23.51 7.16
CA TYR A 21 -3.33 -22.98 7.00
C TYR A 21 -3.84 -23.04 5.56
N SER A 22 -3.11 -23.72 4.67
CA SER A 22 -3.42 -23.83 3.24
C SER A 22 -3.76 -22.47 2.63
N VAL A 23 -2.94 -21.47 2.95
CA VAL A 23 -3.10 -20.12 2.41
C VAL A 23 -2.65 -20.13 0.95
N ARG A 24 -3.42 -19.45 0.12
CA ARG A 24 -3.11 -19.24 -1.30
C ARG A 24 -2.47 -17.88 -1.51
N GLU A 25 -3.04 -16.83 -0.95
CA GLU A 25 -2.48 -15.48 -0.98
C GLU A 25 -2.70 -14.79 0.36
N LEU A 26 -1.74 -13.97 0.78
CA LEU A 26 -1.80 -13.23 2.03
C LEU A 26 -1.32 -11.81 1.80
N HIS A 27 -2.11 -10.84 2.24
CA HIS A 27 -1.80 -9.43 2.09
C HIS A 27 -2.08 -8.71 3.39
N LEU A 28 -1.02 -8.19 4.00
CA LEU A 28 -1.06 -7.42 5.23
C LEU A 28 -0.48 -6.03 4.95
N SER A 29 -1.18 -4.98 5.36
CA SER A 29 -0.61 -3.63 5.47
C SER A 29 -0.84 -3.08 6.88
N LEU A 30 0.14 -2.34 7.39
CA LEU A 30 0.09 -1.62 8.65
C LEU A 30 0.49 -0.18 8.36
N THR A 31 -0.44 0.76 8.58
CA THR A 31 -0.30 2.14 8.12
C THR A 31 -0.62 3.14 9.23
N GLN A 32 0.21 4.17 9.34
CA GLN A 32 0.01 5.33 10.18
C GLN A 32 -0.17 6.56 9.30
N GLY A 33 -1.25 7.30 9.55
CA GLY A 33 -1.63 8.48 8.79
C GLY A 33 -2.50 8.17 7.57
N PHE A 34 -2.86 9.23 6.85
CA PHE A 34 -3.72 9.16 5.65
C PHE A 34 -2.95 9.66 4.43
N TRP A 35 -3.01 8.92 3.34
CA TRP A 35 -2.38 9.34 2.09
C TRP A 35 -3.09 10.59 1.52
N ARG A 36 -2.38 11.71 1.46
CA ARG A 36 -2.91 12.97 0.91
C ARG A 36 -2.72 13.01 -0.61
N THR A 37 -3.60 12.36 -1.37
CA THR A 37 -3.44 12.20 -2.83
C THR A 37 -3.25 13.52 -3.59
N ARG A 38 -3.91 14.60 -3.15
CA ARG A 38 -3.73 15.94 -3.76
C ARG A 38 -2.35 16.55 -3.51
N SER A 39 -1.73 16.22 -2.37
CA SER A 39 -0.45 16.78 -1.95
C SER A 39 0.75 15.89 -2.25
N TRP A 40 0.55 14.58 -2.43
CA TRP A 40 1.64 13.62 -2.66
C TRP A 40 1.51 12.87 -3.99
N GLY A 41 0.43 13.11 -4.74
CA GLY A 41 0.11 12.34 -5.94
C GLY A 41 -0.51 10.98 -5.59
N GLN A 42 -0.50 10.05 -6.54
CA GLN A 42 -0.95 8.68 -6.27
C GLN A 42 0.12 7.88 -5.53
N PRO A 43 -0.24 7.08 -4.52
CA PRO A 43 0.73 6.19 -3.88
C PRO A 43 1.12 5.04 -4.81
N TYR A 44 2.33 4.50 -4.64
CA TYR A 44 2.75 3.29 -5.34
C TYR A 44 1.90 2.07 -4.95
N LEU A 45 1.62 1.93 -3.65
CA LEU A 45 0.70 0.96 -3.09
C LEU A 45 -0.30 1.70 -2.20
N GLN A 46 -1.59 1.51 -2.47
CA GLN A 46 -2.64 2.02 -1.59
C GLN A 46 -2.78 1.11 -0.38
N ALA A 47 -2.89 1.71 0.80
CA ALA A 47 -3.18 1.02 2.06
C ALA A 47 -4.04 1.95 2.92
N PRO A 48 -5.12 1.43 3.55
CA PRO A 48 -5.93 2.20 4.48
C PRO A 48 -5.13 2.48 5.76
N ALA A 49 -5.59 3.45 6.56
CA ALA A 49 -5.03 3.69 7.88
C ALA A 49 -5.35 2.53 8.83
N GLY A 50 -4.41 2.20 9.72
CA GLY A 50 -4.49 1.05 10.60
C GLY A 50 -3.96 -0.23 9.95
N ALA A 51 -4.45 -1.37 10.43
CA ALA A 51 -4.13 -2.68 9.85
C ALA A 51 -5.17 -3.10 8.83
N GLU A 52 -4.75 -3.60 7.68
CA GLU A 52 -5.60 -4.28 6.70
C GLU A 52 -5.01 -5.66 6.43
N LEU A 53 -5.86 -6.68 6.55
CA LEU A 53 -5.50 -8.05 6.27
C LEU A 53 -6.53 -8.65 5.34
N TRP A 54 -6.06 -9.22 4.24
CA TRP A 54 -6.90 -10.07 3.41
C TRP A 54 -6.14 -11.28 2.88
N VAL A 55 -6.87 -12.38 2.82
CA VAL A 55 -6.30 -13.71 2.60
C VAL A 55 -7.22 -14.50 1.70
N TRP A 56 -6.64 -15.13 0.70
CA TRP A 56 -7.27 -16.18 -0.08
C TRP A 56 -6.79 -17.52 0.45
N PHE A 57 -7.73 -18.37 0.85
CA PHE A 57 -7.47 -19.75 1.22
C PHE A 57 -7.51 -20.67 -0.01
N GLN A 58 -6.92 -21.85 0.10
CA GLN A 58 -7.12 -22.90 -0.90
C GLN A 58 -8.52 -23.49 -0.77
N ASP A 59 -9.04 -23.96 -1.90
CA ASP A 59 -10.32 -24.67 -2.03
C ASP A 59 -10.41 -25.96 -1.20
N THR A 60 -9.26 -26.50 -0.79
CA THR A 60 -9.17 -27.66 0.10
C THR A 60 -9.51 -27.36 1.56
N VAL A 61 -9.65 -26.08 1.96
CA VAL A 61 -9.94 -25.69 3.35
C VAL A 61 -11.42 -25.88 3.64
N SER A 62 -11.75 -26.79 4.57
CA SER A 62 -13.13 -27.07 4.94
C SER A 62 -13.75 -25.99 5.84
N ASP A 63 -12.99 -25.48 6.81
CA ASP A 63 -13.43 -24.45 7.76
C ASP A 63 -12.53 -23.20 7.63
N VAL A 64 -12.97 -22.29 6.75
CA VAL A 64 -12.23 -21.07 6.42
C VAL A 64 -12.25 -20.08 7.59
N ASP A 65 -13.34 -20.03 8.37
CA ASP A 65 -13.47 -19.08 9.49
C ASP A 65 -12.55 -19.46 10.65
N LYS A 66 -12.44 -20.76 10.96
CA LYS A 66 -11.46 -21.23 11.94
C LYS A 66 -10.03 -20.98 11.48
N ALA A 67 -9.72 -21.32 10.22
CA ALA A 67 -8.39 -21.07 9.65
C ALA A 67 -8.02 -19.59 9.67
N TRP A 68 -8.98 -18.71 9.40
CA TRP A 68 -8.85 -17.26 9.48
C TRP A 68 -8.53 -16.75 10.88
N ASN A 69 -9.29 -17.18 11.89
CA ASN A 69 -9.06 -16.79 13.28
C ASN A 69 -7.71 -17.30 13.79
N ASP A 70 -7.34 -18.55 13.47
CA ASP A 70 -6.04 -19.10 13.87
C ASP A 70 -4.88 -18.36 13.18
N LEU A 71 -5.06 -18.02 11.90
CA LEU A 71 -4.08 -17.29 11.11
C LEU A 71 -3.86 -15.87 11.64
N SER A 72 -4.93 -15.12 11.93
CA SER A 72 -4.84 -13.75 12.46
C SER A 72 -4.12 -13.72 13.81
N ASN A 73 -4.40 -14.68 14.69
CA ASN A 73 -3.72 -14.85 15.97
C ASN A 73 -2.21 -15.10 15.83
N ILE A 74 -1.78 -15.94 14.89
CA ILE A 74 -0.34 -16.18 14.69
C ILE A 74 0.34 -14.99 14.03
N LEU A 75 -0.32 -14.35 13.07
CA LEU A 75 0.22 -13.14 12.43
C LEU A 75 0.41 -12.00 13.42
N SER A 76 -0.47 -11.88 14.42
CA SER A 76 -0.32 -10.95 15.53
C SER A 76 1.04 -11.10 16.22
N GLY A 77 1.43 -12.34 16.55
CA GLY A 77 2.74 -12.63 17.14
C GLY A 77 3.93 -12.42 16.19
N ILE A 78 3.78 -12.76 14.90
CA ILE A 78 4.85 -12.59 13.90
C ILE A 78 5.16 -11.11 13.67
N PHE A 79 4.13 -10.27 13.57
CA PHE A 79 4.27 -8.85 13.24
C PHE A 79 4.24 -7.91 14.45
N CYS A 80 4.07 -8.45 15.67
CA CYS A 80 3.88 -7.68 16.90
C CYS A 80 2.72 -6.67 16.78
N ALA A 81 1.62 -7.06 16.16
CA ALA A 81 0.45 -6.22 15.92
C ALA A 81 -0.80 -6.86 16.55
N SER A 82 -1.83 -6.09 16.86
CA SER A 82 -3.06 -6.59 17.51
C SER A 82 -4.04 -7.27 16.56
N LEU A 83 -3.52 -8.04 15.58
CA LEU A 83 -4.33 -8.75 14.58
C LEU A 83 -5.23 -9.84 15.19
N ASN A 84 -4.98 -10.24 16.43
CA ASN A 84 -5.83 -11.14 17.21
C ASN A 84 -7.21 -10.53 17.55
N PHE A 85 -7.40 -9.21 17.39
CA PHE A 85 -8.72 -8.57 17.44
C PHE A 85 -9.54 -8.74 16.16
N ILE A 86 -8.99 -9.36 15.11
CA ILE A 86 -9.76 -9.76 13.94
C ILE A 86 -10.63 -10.94 14.32
N ASP A 87 -11.94 -10.76 14.22
CA ASP A 87 -12.96 -11.76 14.49
C ASP A 87 -14.13 -11.61 13.50
N SER A 88 -15.24 -12.31 13.71
CA SER A 88 -16.38 -12.21 12.81
C SER A 88 -16.99 -10.80 12.75
N THR A 89 -16.84 -9.98 13.80
CA THR A 89 -17.47 -8.66 13.92
C THR A 89 -16.86 -7.59 13.01
N ASN A 90 -15.64 -7.81 12.54
CA ASN A 90 -14.89 -6.92 11.64
C ASN A 90 -14.37 -7.62 10.38
N THR A 91 -14.76 -8.87 10.16
CA THR A 91 -14.44 -9.64 8.95
C THR A 91 -15.60 -9.59 7.96
N ILE A 92 -15.27 -9.38 6.68
CA ILE A 92 -16.20 -9.44 5.55
C ILE A 92 -15.69 -10.38 4.47
N ILE A 93 -16.60 -10.72 3.55
CA ILE A 93 -16.31 -11.52 2.36
C ILE A 93 -16.70 -10.67 1.14
N PRO A 94 -15.79 -9.83 0.62
CA PRO A 94 -16.04 -9.05 -0.59
C PRO A 94 -16.35 -9.97 -1.77
N SER A 95 -17.30 -9.56 -2.61
CA SER A 95 -17.79 -10.33 -3.75
C SER A 95 -17.22 -9.88 -5.09
N ALA A 96 -16.62 -8.68 -5.13
CA ALA A 96 -16.10 -8.09 -6.37
C ALA A 96 -14.79 -7.30 -6.18
N SER A 97 -14.59 -6.66 -5.03
CA SER A 97 -13.51 -5.68 -4.82
C SER A 97 -12.11 -6.26 -4.80
N PHE A 98 -11.97 -7.53 -4.45
CA PHE A 98 -10.67 -8.19 -4.39
C PHE A 98 -10.65 -9.38 -5.34
N LYS A 99 -9.58 -9.45 -6.12
CA LYS A 99 -9.25 -10.60 -6.97
C LYS A 99 -7.87 -11.11 -6.59
N PRO A 100 -7.60 -12.41 -6.75
CA PRO A 100 -6.26 -12.94 -6.58
C PRO A 100 -5.24 -12.20 -7.47
N LEU A 101 -4.07 -11.92 -6.92
CA LEU A 101 -2.98 -11.21 -7.63
C LEU A 101 -1.90 -12.15 -8.16
N GLY A 102 -1.96 -13.44 -7.81
CA GLY A 102 -1.04 -14.49 -8.24
C GLY A 102 -1.54 -15.25 -9.46
N LEU A 103 -1.21 -16.54 -9.51
CA LEU A 103 -1.42 -17.38 -10.70
C LEU A 103 -2.86 -17.84 -10.93
N VAL A 104 -3.67 -17.94 -9.87
CA VAL A 104 -4.98 -18.60 -9.98
C VAL A 104 -6.09 -17.57 -10.03
N ASN A 105 -6.90 -17.63 -11.08
CA ASN A 105 -8.10 -16.82 -11.22
C ASN A 105 -9.25 -17.47 -10.44
N VAL A 106 -9.23 -17.34 -9.11
CA VAL A 106 -10.30 -17.85 -8.23
C VAL A 106 -11.50 -16.92 -8.30
N THR A 107 -12.67 -17.49 -8.59
CA THR A 107 -13.95 -16.78 -8.61
C THR A 107 -14.81 -17.07 -7.39
N ASP A 108 -14.48 -18.12 -6.62
CA ASP A 108 -15.21 -18.48 -5.40
C ASP A 108 -14.71 -17.67 -4.20
N HIS A 109 -15.43 -16.58 -3.91
CA HIS A 109 -15.12 -15.65 -2.84
C HIS A 109 -15.33 -16.25 -1.44
N ARG A 110 -15.92 -17.45 -1.30
CA ARG A 110 -16.06 -18.10 0.01
C ARG A 110 -14.72 -18.38 0.70
N PHE A 111 -13.64 -18.45 -0.08
CA PHE A 111 -12.27 -18.61 0.41
C PHE A 111 -11.54 -17.29 0.66
N LEU A 112 -12.20 -16.14 0.43
CA LEU A 112 -11.66 -14.83 0.77
C LEU A 112 -12.09 -14.42 2.18
N ARG A 113 -11.16 -13.88 2.94
CA ARG A 113 -11.46 -13.10 4.15
C ARG A 113 -10.76 -11.75 4.07
N TYR A 114 -11.46 -10.71 4.46
CA TYR A 114 -10.95 -9.34 4.51
C TYR A 114 -11.36 -8.71 5.85
N ALA A 115 -10.41 -8.08 6.54
CA ALA A 115 -10.66 -7.30 7.73
C ALA A 115 -9.75 -6.08 7.80
N VAL A 116 -10.24 -5.05 8.51
CA VAL A 116 -9.49 -3.83 8.79
C VAL A 116 -9.62 -3.52 10.28
N LEU A 117 -8.52 -3.13 10.90
CA LEU A 117 -8.45 -2.57 12.25
C LEU A 117 -7.96 -1.13 12.16
N PRO A 118 -8.86 -0.14 11.99
CA PRO A 118 -8.46 1.26 11.76
C PRO A 118 -7.66 1.88 12.92
N ARG A 119 -7.79 1.31 14.12
CA ARG A 119 -7.08 1.77 15.33
C ARG A 119 -5.73 1.09 15.55
N GLU A 120 -5.43 0.04 14.79
CA GLU A 120 -4.15 -0.68 14.86
C GLU A 120 -3.13 0.00 13.95
N VAL A 121 -2.60 1.14 14.41
CA VAL A 121 -1.57 1.88 13.67
C VAL A 121 -0.23 1.15 13.73
N VAL A 122 0.60 1.35 12.71
CA VAL A 122 1.98 0.83 12.75
C VAL A 122 2.79 1.53 13.85
N CYS A 123 3.50 0.73 14.63
CA CYS A 123 4.37 1.12 15.72
C CYS A 123 5.82 0.66 15.49
N THR A 124 6.75 1.20 16.27
CA THR A 124 8.20 0.95 16.09
C THR A 124 8.58 -0.52 16.25
N GLU A 125 7.84 -1.24 17.10
CA GLU A 125 7.96 -2.67 17.37
C GLU A 125 7.62 -3.54 16.16
N ASN A 126 6.83 -3.06 15.20
CA ASN A 126 6.50 -3.83 13.99
C ASN A 126 7.64 -3.84 12.96
N LEU A 127 8.51 -2.82 12.98
CA LEU A 127 9.58 -2.68 11.98
C LEU A 127 10.65 -3.77 12.13
N THR A 128 10.98 -4.15 13.37
CA THR A 128 11.97 -5.19 13.64
C THR A 128 11.59 -6.56 13.08
N PRO A 129 10.41 -7.14 13.38
CA PRO A 129 9.99 -8.40 12.78
C PRO A 129 9.83 -8.28 11.25
N TRP A 130 9.33 -7.15 10.74
CA TRP A 130 9.23 -6.93 9.29
C TRP A 130 10.60 -7.02 8.61
N LYS A 131 11.62 -6.31 9.11
CA LYS A 131 12.99 -6.40 8.57
C LYS A 131 13.62 -7.77 8.76
N LYS A 132 13.26 -8.55 9.79
CA LYS A 132 13.77 -9.92 9.98
C LYS A 132 13.32 -10.88 8.87
N LEU A 133 12.28 -10.53 8.10
CA LEU A 133 11.84 -11.30 6.94
C LEU A 133 12.76 -11.12 5.71
N LEU A 134 13.64 -10.12 5.68
CA LEU A 134 14.58 -9.91 4.58
C LEU A 134 15.81 -10.84 4.72
N PRO A 135 16.37 -11.38 3.61
CA PRO A 135 17.52 -12.29 3.68
C PRO A 135 18.73 -11.71 4.41
N CYS A 136 19.02 -10.42 4.23
CA CYS A 136 20.10 -9.71 4.93
C CYS A 136 19.64 -8.95 6.19
N SER A 137 18.37 -9.12 6.56
CA SER A 137 17.70 -8.39 7.62
C SER A 137 17.98 -6.87 7.61
N SER A 138 18.60 -6.32 8.65
CA SER A 138 19.04 -4.91 8.72
C SER A 138 20.56 -4.73 8.60
N LYS A 139 21.30 -5.76 8.18
CA LYS A 139 22.77 -5.76 8.17
C LYS A 139 23.36 -5.19 6.88
N ALA A 140 22.72 -5.43 5.75
CA ALA A 140 23.20 -5.01 4.43
C ALA A 140 22.04 -4.61 3.49
N GLY A 141 22.36 -3.89 2.42
CA GLY A 141 21.40 -3.42 1.42
C GLY A 141 20.50 -2.27 1.90
N LEU A 142 19.37 -2.08 1.20
CA LEU A 142 18.45 -0.96 1.42
C LEU A 142 17.85 -0.92 2.85
N ALA A 143 17.73 -2.09 3.49
CA ALA A 143 17.18 -2.21 4.83
C ALA A 143 18.01 -1.49 5.90
N VAL A 144 19.29 -1.18 5.62
CA VAL A 144 20.17 -0.43 6.52
C VAL A 144 19.63 0.99 6.78
N LEU A 145 18.94 1.59 5.81
CA LEU A 145 18.32 2.92 5.93
C LEU A 145 17.11 2.93 6.88
N LEU A 146 16.54 1.77 7.20
CA LEU A 146 15.26 1.65 7.90
C LEU A 146 15.44 1.72 9.43
N LYS A 147 15.66 2.95 9.92
CA LYS A 147 15.70 3.29 11.35
C LYS A 147 14.34 3.76 11.85
N ALA A 148 13.85 3.14 12.93
CA ALA A 148 12.57 3.49 13.54
C ALA A 148 12.46 4.98 13.89
N GLU A 149 13.46 5.54 14.56
CA GLU A 149 13.47 6.96 14.97
C GLU A 149 13.13 7.92 13.82
N ARG A 150 13.65 7.70 12.60
CA ARG A 150 13.34 8.57 11.46
C ARG A 150 12.02 8.24 10.79
N LEU A 151 11.71 6.96 10.63
CA LEU A 151 10.51 6.51 9.92
C LEU A 151 9.21 6.93 10.64
N PHE A 152 9.19 6.87 11.96
CA PHE A 152 7.97 7.12 12.76
C PHE A 152 7.75 8.60 13.11
N HIS A 153 8.67 9.50 12.70
CA HIS A 153 8.46 10.95 12.69
C HIS A 153 8.04 11.49 11.31
N SER A 154 7.64 10.61 10.40
CA SER A 154 7.16 10.96 9.06
C SER A 154 5.66 11.29 9.05
N SER A 155 5.21 12.00 8.03
CA SER A 155 3.80 12.41 7.86
C SER A 155 2.89 11.27 7.43
N TYR A 156 3.47 10.21 6.87
CA TYR A 156 2.80 8.98 6.50
C TYR A 156 3.81 7.84 6.48
N HIS A 157 3.44 6.70 7.04
CA HIS A 157 4.27 5.50 7.09
C HIS A 157 3.38 4.28 6.88
N SER A 158 3.67 3.47 5.86
CA SER A 158 2.97 2.23 5.59
C SER A 158 3.96 1.12 5.29
N GLN A 159 3.85 0.02 6.03
CA GLN A 159 4.59 -1.21 5.77
C GLN A 159 3.62 -2.30 5.32
N ALA A 160 3.96 -3.01 4.26
CA ALA A 160 3.14 -4.07 3.72
C ALA A 160 3.94 -5.34 3.45
N VAL A 161 3.26 -6.47 3.59
CA VAL A 161 3.74 -7.81 3.28
C VAL A 161 2.69 -8.48 2.41
N HIS A 162 3.10 -8.87 1.20
CA HIS A 162 2.26 -9.61 0.28
C HIS A 162 2.93 -10.92 -0.08
N ILE A 163 2.15 -11.99 -0.09
CA ILE A 163 2.60 -13.32 -0.44
C ILE A 163 1.64 -13.89 -1.47
N ARG A 164 2.18 -14.31 -2.61
CA ARG A 164 1.41 -14.91 -3.69
C ARG A 164 2.24 -15.94 -4.46
N PRO A 165 1.60 -16.91 -5.12
CA PRO A 165 2.28 -17.79 -6.06
C PRO A 165 2.59 -17.02 -7.35
N ILE A 166 3.77 -17.26 -7.91
CA ILE A 166 4.22 -16.74 -9.21
C ILE A 166 4.80 -17.87 -10.06
N CYS A 167 4.82 -17.70 -11.38
CA CYS A 167 5.50 -18.63 -12.28
C CYS A 167 7.01 -18.47 -12.07
N ARG A 168 7.72 -19.59 -11.89
CA ARG A 168 9.18 -19.55 -11.78
C ARG A 168 9.83 -19.19 -13.12
N ASP A 169 9.28 -19.74 -14.19
CA ASP A 169 9.78 -19.63 -15.56
C ASP A 169 8.68 -19.13 -16.49
N LYS A 170 9.06 -18.62 -17.67
CA LYS A 170 8.11 -18.10 -18.67
C LYS A 170 7.06 -19.14 -19.11
N SER A 171 7.43 -20.43 -19.09
CA SER A 171 6.53 -21.54 -19.43
C SER A 171 5.55 -21.92 -18.31
N CYS A 172 5.70 -21.35 -17.10
CA CYS A 172 4.87 -21.60 -15.93
C CYS A 172 4.68 -23.09 -15.54
N LEU A 173 5.64 -23.96 -15.89
CA LEU A 173 5.58 -25.38 -15.53
C LEU A 173 5.78 -25.63 -14.03
N SER A 174 6.45 -24.70 -13.35
CA SER A 174 6.63 -24.74 -11.90
C SER A 174 6.27 -23.39 -11.26
N SER A 175 5.59 -23.45 -10.11
CA SER A 175 5.24 -22.28 -9.31
C SER A 175 6.26 -22.05 -8.19
N SER A 176 6.46 -20.80 -7.81
CA SER A 176 7.26 -20.39 -6.66
C SER A 176 6.51 -19.36 -5.82
N TRP A 177 6.90 -19.21 -4.56
CA TRP A 177 6.34 -18.18 -3.68
C TRP A 177 7.09 -16.86 -3.81
N GLU A 178 6.36 -15.79 -4.06
CA GLU A 178 6.88 -14.42 -3.98
C GLU A 178 6.49 -13.81 -2.63
N LEU A 179 7.48 -13.34 -1.88
CA LEU A 179 7.29 -12.46 -0.72
C LEU A 179 7.67 -11.03 -1.13
N ARG A 180 6.68 -10.15 -1.21
CA ARG A 180 6.87 -8.74 -1.53
C ARG A 180 6.68 -7.90 -0.28
N GLN A 181 7.75 -7.24 0.14
CA GLN A 181 7.78 -6.29 1.24
C GLN A 181 7.84 -4.87 0.67
N ILE A 182 6.88 -4.03 1.06
CA ILE A 182 6.78 -2.64 0.58
C ILE A 182 6.79 -1.71 1.79
N LEU A 183 7.59 -0.66 1.71
CA LEU A 183 7.61 0.41 2.69
C LEU A 183 7.39 1.73 1.96
N THR A 184 6.33 2.45 2.32
CA THR A 184 6.01 3.77 1.78
C THR A 184 6.09 4.79 2.91
N VAL A 185 6.86 5.85 2.71
CA VAL A 185 7.13 6.86 3.74
C VAL A 185 7.08 8.24 3.12
N VAL A 186 6.42 9.18 3.78
CA VAL A 186 6.39 10.58 3.37
C VAL A 186 7.04 11.44 4.44
N PHE A 187 8.24 11.94 4.14
CA PHE A 187 8.90 12.91 4.97
C PHE A 187 8.47 14.31 4.55
N ASP A 188 8.12 15.15 5.52
CA ASP A 188 7.98 16.57 5.24
C ASP A 188 9.36 17.13 4.86
N SER A 189 9.41 17.89 3.77
CA SER A 189 10.66 18.50 3.34
C SER A 189 11.10 19.51 4.40
N PHE A 190 12.20 19.22 5.10
CA PHE A 190 12.87 20.22 5.94
C PHE A 190 13.36 21.34 5.04
N ALA A 191 12.58 22.42 4.95
CA ALA A 191 13.01 23.64 4.28
C ALA A 191 14.32 24.08 4.94
N SER A 192 15.36 24.25 4.14
CA SER A 192 16.55 24.96 4.61
C SER A 192 16.13 26.36 5.08
N THR A 193 16.94 27.00 5.92
CA THR A 193 16.77 28.41 6.31
C THR A 193 16.63 29.35 5.11
N GLN A 194 17.05 28.91 3.91
CA GLN A 194 16.91 29.61 2.62
C GLN A 194 15.70 29.17 1.77
N GLY A 195 14.75 28.38 2.31
CA GLY A 195 13.57 27.90 1.58
C GLY A 195 13.84 26.80 0.54
N LYS A 196 15.09 26.31 0.42
CA LYS A 196 15.48 25.23 -0.49
C LYS A 196 15.05 23.86 0.07
N LYS A 197 14.48 23.01 -0.80
CA LYS A 197 14.02 21.66 -0.46
C LYS A 197 15.10 20.59 -0.73
N ASP A 198 16.31 20.85 -0.26
CA ASP A 198 17.44 19.96 -0.44
C ASP A 198 17.34 18.77 0.52
N TRP A 199 17.65 17.58 0.01
CA TRP A 199 17.63 16.35 0.81
C TRP A 199 18.79 15.42 0.45
N SER A 200 19.19 14.62 1.43
CA SER A 200 20.12 13.53 1.24
C SER A 200 19.67 12.29 2.02
N LEU A 201 20.16 11.11 1.64
CA LEU A 201 19.89 9.88 2.39
C LEU A 201 20.28 10.04 3.87
N LEU A 202 21.42 10.67 4.14
CA LEU A 202 21.86 10.94 5.51
C LEU A 202 20.88 11.87 6.25
N LYS A 203 20.37 12.93 5.61
CA LYS A 203 19.43 13.87 6.25
C LYS A 203 18.08 13.20 6.54
N ILE A 204 17.58 12.37 5.63
CA ILE A 204 16.28 11.71 5.76
C ILE A 204 16.35 10.51 6.72
N PHE A 205 17.32 9.62 6.53
CA PHE A 205 17.40 8.32 7.22
C PHE A 205 18.44 8.27 8.35
N SER A 206 19.26 9.32 8.53
CA SER A 206 20.40 9.32 9.47
C SER A 206 21.35 8.15 9.25
N ARG A 207 21.43 7.67 8.00
CA ARG A 207 22.30 6.62 7.49
C ARG A 207 22.55 6.81 6.00
N THR A 208 23.65 6.24 5.55
CA THR A 208 24.03 6.10 4.15
C THR A 208 24.09 4.61 3.80
N LEU A 209 24.09 4.30 2.51
CA LEU A 209 24.24 2.92 2.06
C LEU A 209 25.73 2.58 1.99
N THR A 210 26.16 1.42 2.48
CA THR A 210 27.58 1.03 2.48
C THR A 210 27.86 -0.17 1.58
N GLU A 211 26.87 -1.05 1.43
CA GLU A 211 26.99 -2.27 0.64
C GLU A 211 25.60 -2.76 0.19
N ALA A 212 25.58 -3.55 -0.89
CA ALA A 212 24.40 -4.31 -1.28
C ALA A 212 24.23 -5.56 -0.40
N CYS A 213 23.02 -6.13 -0.39
CA CYS A 213 22.81 -7.43 0.22
C CYS A 213 23.48 -8.51 -0.66
N PRO A 214 24.42 -9.33 -0.13
CA PRO A 214 25.14 -10.33 -0.93
C PRO A 214 24.25 -11.44 -1.53
N LEU A 215 23.02 -11.59 -1.01
CA LEU A 215 22.03 -12.54 -1.51
C LEU A 215 21.12 -11.95 -2.61
N ALA A 216 21.25 -10.65 -2.92
CA ALA A 216 20.40 -9.99 -3.90
C ALA A 216 20.96 -10.16 -5.32
N SER A 217 20.10 -10.54 -6.26
CA SER A 217 20.42 -10.53 -7.70
C SER A 217 20.33 -9.13 -8.30
N GLN A 218 19.58 -8.22 -7.67
CA GLN A 218 19.43 -6.83 -8.08
C GLN A 218 19.24 -5.94 -6.86
N SER A 219 19.89 -4.78 -6.84
CA SER A 219 19.71 -3.79 -5.78
C SER A 219 19.94 -2.39 -6.33
N LYS A 220 18.85 -1.64 -6.61
CA LYS A 220 18.93 -0.32 -7.26
C LYS A 220 18.19 0.75 -6.45
N VAL A 221 18.72 1.97 -6.46
CA VAL A 221 18.07 3.17 -5.94
C VAL A 221 17.67 4.05 -7.12
N TYR A 222 16.39 4.42 -7.16
CA TYR A 222 15.83 5.29 -8.19
C TYR A 222 15.50 6.65 -7.56
N VAL A 223 15.95 7.73 -8.19
CA VAL A 223 15.73 9.10 -7.75
C VAL A 223 15.02 9.85 -8.86
N ASP A 224 13.82 10.36 -8.60
CA ASP A 224 13.07 11.14 -9.59
C ASP A 224 13.78 12.49 -9.81
N ILE A 225 14.25 12.70 -11.05
CA ILE A 225 14.91 13.93 -11.52
C ILE A 225 14.08 14.63 -12.61
N SER A 226 12.80 14.27 -12.73
CA SER A 226 11.89 14.81 -13.73
C SER A 226 11.69 16.32 -13.52
N SER A 227 11.91 17.11 -14.56
CA SER A 227 11.57 18.54 -14.57
C SER A 227 10.35 18.77 -15.44
N LYS A 228 9.33 19.47 -14.90
CA LYS A 228 8.13 19.87 -15.67
C LYS A 228 8.39 21.04 -16.61
N THR A 229 9.45 21.81 -16.36
CA THR A 229 9.88 22.92 -17.20
C THR A 229 11.11 22.47 -18.00
N LYS A 230 11.31 23.04 -19.21
CA LYS A 230 12.46 22.73 -20.09
C LYS A 230 13.85 22.97 -19.47
N ALA A 231 13.92 23.36 -18.20
CA ALA A 231 15.16 23.53 -17.47
C ALA A 231 15.41 22.28 -16.59
N GLN A 232 16.14 21.31 -17.15
CA GLN A 232 16.91 20.33 -16.37
C GLN A 232 17.97 21.00 -15.47
N GLU A 233 18.22 22.30 -15.65
CA GLU A 233 19.28 23.04 -15.00
C GLU A 233 19.06 23.35 -13.51
N PHE A 234 17.86 23.15 -12.95
CA PHE A 234 17.57 23.53 -11.56
C PHE A 234 17.88 22.45 -10.52
N LEU A 235 18.12 21.22 -10.94
CA LEU A 235 18.32 20.08 -10.05
C LEU A 235 19.74 19.55 -10.23
N ASP A 236 20.47 19.42 -9.13
CA ASP A 236 21.78 18.79 -9.11
C ASP A 236 21.72 17.54 -8.22
N VAL A 237 22.21 16.41 -8.74
CA VAL A 237 22.23 15.14 -8.03
C VAL A 237 23.66 14.64 -7.90
N SER A 238 24.06 14.39 -6.67
CA SER A 238 25.39 13.92 -6.31
C SER A 238 25.30 12.60 -5.53
N PRO A 239 26.14 11.60 -5.80
CA PRO A 239 27.11 11.54 -6.91
C PRO A 239 26.40 11.46 -8.28
N THR A 240 27.09 11.86 -9.35
CA THR A 240 26.53 11.83 -10.71
C THR A 240 26.09 10.41 -11.07
N PRO A 241 24.84 10.20 -11.53
CA PRO A 241 24.35 8.87 -11.85
C PRO A 241 25.07 8.30 -13.08
N LEU A 242 25.41 7.01 -13.03
CA LEU A 242 26.01 6.29 -14.17
C LEU A 242 24.99 5.97 -15.26
N SER A 243 23.70 5.92 -14.89
CA SER A 243 22.62 5.61 -15.81
C SER A 243 21.35 6.34 -15.42
N VAL A 244 20.53 6.62 -16.43
CA VAL A 244 19.23 7.27 -16.31
C VAL A 244 18.18 6.32 -16.89
N TYR A 245 17.03 6.23 -16.24
CA TYR A 245 15.91 5.41 -16.65
C TYR A 245 14.68 6.29 -16.91
N GLU A 246 14.13 6.23 -18.11
CA GLU A 246 12.87 6.90 -18.44
C GLU A 246 11.70 5.93 -18.39
N ALA A 247 10.61 6.34 -17.75
CA ALA A 247 9.37 5.59 -17.71
C ALA A 247 8.15 6.51 -17.81
N SER A 248 7.07 6.02 -18.40
CA SER A 248 5.78 6.69 -18.28
C SER A 248 5.10 6.23 -16.99
N VAL A 249 4.91 7.15 -16.05
CA VAL A 249 4.21 6.89 -14.79
C VAL A 249 2.93 7.72 -14.81
N GLN A 250 1.79 7.04 -14.89
CA GLN A 250 0.45 7.66 -14.90
C GLN A 250 0.23 8.65 -16.06
N GLY A 251 0.84 8.39 -17.21
CA GLY A 251 0.75 9.23 -18.41
C GLY A 251 1.83 10.32 -18.48
N ASP A 252 2.50 10.63 -17.38
CA ASP A 252 3.64 11.56 -17.36
C ASP A 252 4.94 10.82 -17.70
N ARG A 253 5.80 11.43 -18.54
CA ARG A 253 7.18 10.95 -18.70
C ARG A 253 7.99 11.35 -17.47
N ARG A 254 8.57 10.36 -16.81
CA ARG A 254 9.44 10.51 -15.65
C ARG A 254 10.85 10.04 -15.98
N THR A 255 11.83 10.76 -15.48
CA THR A 255 13.25 10.48 -15.65
C THR A 255 13.85 10.21 -14.27
N TYR A 256 14.47 9.03 -14.11
CA TYR A 256 15.04 8.59 -12.84
C TYR A 256 16.55 8.44 -12.95
N ALA A 257 17.29 9.04 -12.03
CA ALA A 257 18.70 8.69 -11.80
C ALA A 257 18.78 7.33 -11.11
N VAL A 258 19.62 6.42 -11.64
CA VAL A 258 19.72 5.04 -11.17
C VAL A 258 21.09 4.76 -10.58
N TYR A 259 21.10 4.32 -9.32
CA TYR A 259 22.29 3.86 -8.62
C TYR A 259 22.19 2.35 -8.38
N ASP A 260 23.04 1.58 -9.05
CA ASP A 260 23.14 0.13 -8.85
C ASP A 260 24.13 -0.17 -7.72
N LEU A 261 23.63 -0.71 -6.61
CA LEU A 261 24.44 -1.04 -5.44
C LEU A 261 25.30 -2.29 -5.66
N LEU A 262 25.05 -3.09 -6.70
CA LEU A 262 25.91 -4.22 -7.05
C LEU A 262 27.15 -3.79 -7.86
N ASN A 263 27.19 -2.53 -8.33
CA ASN A 263 28.34 -2.01 -9.05
C ASN A 263 29.47 -1.62 -8.09
N PRO A 264 30.66 -2.26 -8.14
CA PRO A 264 31.75 -2.00 -7.20
C PRO A 264 32.31 -0.57 -7.29
N THR A 265 32.22 0.09 -8.46
CA THR A 265 32.77 1.45 -8.64
C THR A 265 32.07 2.48 -7.75
N LEU A 266 30.81 2.23 -7.39
CA LEU A 266 29.99 3.13 -6.59
C LEU A 266 30.48 3.27 -5.15
N PHE A 267 31.05 2.22 -4.57
CA PHE A 267 31.58 2.24 -3.20
C PHE A 267 33.09 2.48 -3.13
N ASN A 268 33.85 2.24 -4.20
CA ASN A 268 35.30 2.43 -4.22
C ASN A 268 35.73 3.89 -3.97
N ILE A 269 34.94 4.87 -4.42
CA ILE A 269 35.29 6.29 -4.32
C ILE A 269 34.98 6.87 -2.94
N SER A 270 33.78 6.61 -2.40
CA SER A 270 33.27 7.28 -1.20
C SER A 270 33.05 6.36 0.02
N ARG A 271 33.29 5.04 -0.10
CA ARG A 271 33.00 3.98 0.90
C ARG A 271 31.53 3.88 1.35
N ASN A 272 30.70 4.85 1.00
CA ASN A 272 29.27 4.89 1.20
C ASN A 272 28.60 5.67 0.07
N LEU A 273 27.34 5.37 -0.19
CA LEU A 273 26.46 6.11 -1.08
C LEU A 273 25.53 6.99 -0.23
N ASN A 274 25.74 8.30 -0.35
CA ASN A 274 24.83 9.31 0.15
C ASN A 274 24.29 10.10 -1.04
N VAL A 275 23.17 9.65 -1.61
CA VAL A 275 22.48 10.42 -2.66
C VAL A 275 22.04 11.74 -2.06
N LEU A 276 22.42 12.84 -2.72
CA LEU A 276 22.11 14.20 -2.39
C LEU A 276 21.45 14.85 -3.60
N LEU A 277 20.28 15.44 -3.37
CA LEU A 277 19.55 16.21 -4.36
C LEU A 277 19.48 17.66 -3.89
N LYS A 278 20.06 18.57 -4.69
CA LYS A 278 20.16 20.00 -4.42
C LYS A 278 19.40 20.80 -5.47
N TRP A 279 18.66 21.79 -4.99
CA TRP A 279 17.97 22.75 -5.84
C TRP A 279 18.83 24.00 -6.02
N LYS A 280 19.07 24.39 -7.27
CA LYS A 280 19.84 25.62 -7.56
C LYS A 280 19.09 26.89 -7.19
N ARG A 281 17.75 26.87 -7.18
CA ARG A 281 16.88 28.00 -6.79
C ARG A 281 15.78 27.55 -5.82
N PRO A 282 15.30 28.44 -4.93
CA PRO A 282 14.10 28.19 -4.13
C PRO A 282 12.91 27.85 -5.02
N GLN A 283 12.07 26.93 -4.57
CA GLN A 283 10.91 26.51 -5.34
C GLN A 283 9.73 27.43 -5.01
N ASP A 284 9.31 28.27 -5.96
CA ASP A 284 7.95 28.82 -5.94
C ASP A 284 6.97 27.67 -6.12
N ASN A 285 5.91 27.62 -5.30
CA ASN A 285 4.91 26.55 -5.21
C ASN A 285 4.71 25.79 -6.53
N LEU A 286 5.48 24.72 -6.75
CA LEU A 286 5.21 23.82 -7.87
C LEU A 286 3.89 23.14 -7.53
N GLY A 287 2.81 23.62 -8.14
CA GLY A 287 1.52 22.97 -8.11
C GLY A 287 1.73 21.52 -8.51
N LEU A 288 1.60 20.61 -7.54
CA LEU A 288 1.55 19.21 -7.85
C LEU A 288 0.33 18.98 -8.73
N ALA A 289 0.50 18.15 -9.77
CA ALA A 289 -0.60 17.88 -10.68
C ALA A 289 -1.71 17.23 -9.86
N VAL A 290 -2.94 17.73 -10.00
CA VAL A 290 -4.09 17.12 -9.33
C VAL A 290 -4.21 15.69 -9.85
N PRO A 291 -4.26 14.68 -8.96
CA PRO A 291 -4.38 13.29 -9.39
C PRO A 291 -5.65 13.08 -10.22
N VAL A 292 -5.59 12.14 -11.17
CA VAL A 292 -6.71 11.79 -12.06
C VAL A 292 -7.95 11.35 -11.26
N LEU A 293 -7.73 10.52 -10.24
CA LEU A 293 -8.76 10.04 -9.33
C LEU A 293 -8.35 10.31 -7.89
N HIS A 294 -9.23 10.90 -7.10
CA HIS A 294 -9.05 10.98 -5.65
C HIS A 294 -10.40 10.94 -4.95
N ALA A 295 -10.38 10.50 -3.69
CA ALA A 295 -11.58 10.42 -2.87
C ALA A 295 -11.39 11.18 -1.57
N GLN A 296 -12.50 11.65 -1.01
CA GLN A 296 -12.58 12.27 0.30
C GLN A 296 -13.82 11.71 1.00
N ARG A 297 -13.71 11.47 2.31
CA ARG A 297 -14.80 10.99 3.12
C ARG A 297 -14.92 11.86 4.36
N TYR A 298 -16.13 12.21 4.72
CA TYR A 298 -16.43 12.93 5.94
C TYR A 298 -17.78 12.47 6.51
N VAL A 299 -17.95 12.71 7.80
CA VAL A 299 -19.21 12.49 8.51
C VAL A 299 -19.87 13.85 8.69
N SER A 300 -21.17 13.93 8.44
CA SER A 300 -22.00 15.12 8.63
C SER A 300 -23.26 14.78 9.43
N GLY A 301 -24.08 15.78 9.72
CA GLY A 301 -25.29 15.61 10.52
C GLY A 301 -25.10 15.96 11.99
N TYR A 302 -26.20 15.95 12.74
CA TYR A 302 -26.25 16.36 14.16
C TYR A 302 -26.88 15.28 15.04
N GLY A 303 -26.31 15.11 16.24
CA GLY A 303 -26.80 14.14 17.22
C GLY A 303 -26.57 12.67 16.83
N LEU A 304 -27.25 11.76 17.51
CA LEU A 304 -27.13 10.30 17.33
C LEU A 304 -28.08 9.73 16.25
N GLN A 305 -28.90 10.56 15.60
CA GLN A 305 -30.00 10.12 14.72
C GLN A 305 -29.90 10.61 13.27
N THR A 306 -29.23 11.73 13.00
CA THR A 306 -29.13 12.31 11.64
C THR A 306 -27.72 12.26 11.05
N GLY A 307 -26.88 11.36 11.58
CA GLY A 307 -25.53 11.17 11.06
C GLY A 307 -25.57 10.74 9.60
N GLU A 308 -24.70 11.33 8.77
CA GLU A 308 -24.55 10.95 7.37
C GLU A 308 -23.09 10.69 7.08
N ILE A 309 -22.83 9.67 6.27
CA ILE A 309 -21.53 9.36 5.72
C ILE A 309 -21.52 9.81 4.26
N SER A 310 -20.71 10.83 3.97
CA SER A 310 -20.53 11.36 2.63
C SER A 310 -19.16 10.98 2.08
N THR A 311 -19.16 10.27 0.95
CA THR A 311 -17.97 9.93 0.17
C THR A 311 -18.00 10.70 -1.16
N LEU A 312 -17.02 11.58 -1.36
CA LEU A 312 -16.82 12.33 -2.61
C LEU A 312 -15.71 11.69 -3.43
N VAL A 313 -16.04 11.24 -4.63
CA VAL A 313 -15.08 10.67 -5.59
C VAL A 313 -14.94 11.61 -6.78
N TYR A 314 -13.71 12.04 -7.04
CA TYR A 314 -13.38 13.00 -8.08
C TYR A 314 -12.75 12.29 -9.27
N ASN A 315 -13.23 12.63 -10.47
CA ASN A 315 -12.56 12.31 -11.74
C ASN A 315 -12.14 13.62 -12.40
N THR A 316 -10.85 13.92 -12.38
CA THR A 316 -10.28 15.14 -12.96
C THR A 316 -9.83 14.96 -14.41
N HIS A 317 -10.00 13.76 -14.98
CA HIS A 317 -9.68 13.53 -16.38
C HIS A 317 -10.62 14.35 -17.28
N PRO A 318 -10.11 15.09 -18.28
CA PRO A 318 -10.94 16.00 -19.08
C PRO A 318 -12.02 15.30 -19.91
N TYR A 319 -11.70 14.13 -20.50
CA TYR A 319 -12.59 13.46 -21.46
C TYR A 319 -13.00 12.02 -21.13
N ARG A 320 -12.31 11.34 -20.21
CA ARG A 320 -12.50 9.91 -19.95
C ARG A 320 -13.33 9.70 -18.71
N ALA A 321 -14.36 8.87 -18.82
CA ALA A 321 -15.09 8.33 -17.69
C ALA A 321 -14.41 7.04 -17.19
N PHE A 322 -14.43 6.82 -15.87
CA PHE A 322 -13.84 5.62 -15.26
C PHE A 322 -14.89 4.82 -14.51
N PRO A 323 -15.03 3.51 -14.76
CA PRO A 323 -15.77 2.63 -13.86
C PRO A 323 -14.95 2.43 -12.58
N VAL A 324 -15.55 2.69 -11.42
CA VAL A 324 -14.92 2.49 -10.12
C VAL A 324 -15.78 1.60 -9.25
N LEU A 325 -15.16 0.56 -8.70
CA LEU A 325 -15.77 -0.31 -7.72
C LEU A 325 -15.46 0.23 -6.33
N LEU A 326 -16.49 0.70 -5.63
CA LEU A 326 -16.40 1.20 -4.26
C LEU A 326 -16.71 0.06 -3.28
N LEU A 327 -15.86 -0.10 -2.26
CA LEU A 327 -16.09 -0.97 -1.12
C LEU A 327 -16.24 -0.11 0.13
N GLU A 328 -17.34 -0.29 0.86
CA GLU A 328 -17.52 0.28 2.19
C GLU A 328 -17.79 -0.84 3.21
N THR A 329 -17.01 -0.79 4.30
CA THR A 329 -17.24 -1.58 5.52
C THR A 329 -17.60 -0.63 6.65
N VAL A 330 -18.70 -0.93 7.35
CA VAL A 330 -19.18 -0.12 8.47
C VAL A 330 -19.45 -1.04 9.67
N PRO A 331 -18.90 -0.74 10.87
CA PRO A 331 -19.07 -1.58 12.05
C PRO A 331 -20.54 -1.84 12.40
N TRP A 332 -20.81 -3.01 12.97
CA TRP A 332 -22.17 -3.48 13.29
C TRP A 332 -22.95 -2.59 14.27
N TYR A 333 -22.26 -1.79 15.08
CA TYR A 333 -22.87 -0.90 16.05
C TYR A 333 -23.37 0.41 15.42
N LEU A 334 -23.03 0.70 14.15
CA LEU A 334 -23.61 1.78 13.37
C LEU A 334 -24.74 1.22 12.51
N ARG A 335 -25.91 1.85 12.57
CA ARG A 335 -27.07 1.47 11.75
C ARG A 335 -27.04 2.24 10.45
N LEU A 336 -26.89 1.54 9.33
CA LEU A 336 -27.03 2.15 8.00
C LEU A 336 -28.44 1.95 7.46
N TYR A 337 -29.05 3.04 7.03
CA TYR A 337 -30.34 3.06 6.35
C TYR A 337 -30.12 3.01 4.84
N ILE A 338 -29.93 1.82 4.28
CA ILE A 338 -29.61 1.67 2.84
C ILE A 338 -30.63 2.35 1.90
N HIS A 339 -31.87 2.54 2.33
CA HIS A 339 -32.90 3.25 1.57
C HIS A 339 -32.64 4.77 1.42
N THR A 340 -31.72 5.34 2.22
CA THR A 340 -31.29 6.75 2.13
C THR A 340 -30.05 6.92 1.24
N LEU A 341 -29.51 5.82 0.69
CA LEU A 341 -28.36 5.86 -0.21
C LEU A 341 -28.68 6.72 -1.43
N THR A 342 -27.91 7.79 -1.60
CA THR A 342 -27.99 8.67 -2.77
C THR A 342 -26.63 8.75 -3.45
N ILE A 343 -26.62 8.60 -4.78
CA ILE A 343 -25.42 8.72 -5.59
C ILE A 343 -25.70 9.79 -6.64
N ILE A 344 -25.05 10.95 -6.48
CA ILE A 344 -25.31 12.13 -7.29
C ILE A 344 -24.02 12.55 -7.99
N THR A 345 -24.11 12.72 -9.31
CA THR A 345 -23.01 13.24 -10.13
C THR A 345 -23.52 14.41 -10.96
N LYS A 346 -22.87 15.57 -10.86
CA LYS A 346 -23.27 16.81 -11.58
C LYS A 346 -24.78 17.13 -11.41
N GLY A 347 -25.32 16.93 -10.21
CA GLY A 347 -26.72 17.20 -9.88
C GLY A 347 -27.74 16.18 -10.40
N LYS A 348 -27.30 15.09 -11.04
CA LYS A 348 -28.16 14.00 -11.51
C LYS A 348 -27.89 12.72 -10.74
N GLU A 349 -28.91 11.89 -10.59
CA GLU A 349 -28.78 10.54 -10.03
C GLU A 349 -27.84 9.70 -10.91
N ASN A 350 -26.87 9.04 -10.30
CA ASN A 350 -25.91 8.15 -10.96
C ASN A 350 -26.14 6.73 -10.45
N LYS A 351 -26.93 5.96 -11.21
CA LYS A 351 -27.31 4.60 -10.84
C LYS A 351 -26.12 3.64 -11.00
N PRO A 352 -25.74 2.90 -9.95
CA PRO A 352 -24.63 1.96 -10.03
C PRO A 352 -25.02 0.78 -10.92
N SER A 353 -24.08 0.28 -11.72
CA SER A 353 -24.30 -0.90 -12.58
C SER A 353 -24.31 -2.21 -11.79
N TYR A 354 -23.74 -2.19 -10.58
CA TYR A 354 -23.71 -3.30 -9.64
C TYR A 354 -23.85 -2.74 -8.23
N ILE A 355 -24.67 -3.38 -7.40
CA ILE A 355 -24.75 -3.13 -5.97
C ILE A 355 -24.87 -4.45 -5.22
N HIS A 356 -24.02 -4.64 -4.22
CA HIS A 356 -24.10 -5.74 -3.28
C HIS A 356 -24.07 -5.18 -1.87
N TYR A 357 -25.13 -5.46 -1.11
CA TYR A 357 -25.24 -5.01 0.26
C TYR A 357 -25.52 -6.20 1.18
N GLN A 358 -24.68 -6.34 2.20
CA GLN A 358 -24.88 -7.29 3.29
C GLN A 358 -25.08 -6.49 4.59
N PRO A 359 -26.26 -6.59 5.23
CA PRO A 359 -26.52 -5.87 6.46
C PRO A 359 -25.73 -6.48 7.63
N ALA A 360 -25.31 -5.61 8.55
CA ALA A 360 -24.69 -6.02 9.80
C ALA A 360 -25.61 -6.89 10.64
N GLN A 361 -24.99 -7.66 11.53
CA GLN A 361 -25.68 -8.34 12.62
C GLN A 361 -24.95 -8.02 13.92
N ASP A 362 -25.71 -7.68 14.95
CA ASP A 362 -25.18 -7.21 16.23
C ASP A 362 -24.17 -8.21 16.80
N ARG A 363 -22.95 -7.71 17.05
CA ARG A 363 -21.82 -8.50 17.57
C ARG A 363 -21.48 -9.74 16.75
N LYS A 364 -21.88 -9.79 15.47
CA LYS A 364 -21.65 -10.96 14.61
C LYS A 364 -20.92 -10.62 13.33
N ARG A 365 -21.34 -9.57 12.61
CA ARG A 365 -20.71 -9.14 11.34
C ARG A 365 -20.98 -7.66 11.04
N PRO A 366 -20.08 -6.95 10.35
CA PRO A 366 -20.28 -5.56 9.96
C PRO A 366 -21.20 -5.44 8.72
N HIS A 367 -21.55 -4.20 8.36
CA HIS A 367 -22.15 -3.89 7.07
C HIS A 367 -21.09 -3.98 5.98
N LEU A 368 -21.45 -4.57 4.84
CA LEU A 368 -20.65 -4.59 3.62
C LEU A 368 -21.48 -3.99 2.49
N LEU A 369 -20.94 -2.97 1.81
CA LEU A 369 -21.52 -2.37 0.62
C LEU A 369 -20.47 -2.34 -0.51
N GLU A 370 -20.77 -2.98 -1.63
CA GLU A 370 -19.96 -2.93 -2.85
C GLU A 370 -20.80 -2.31 -3.99
N MET A 371 -20.24 -1.35 -4.71
CA MET A 371 -20.95 -0.66 -5.80
C MET A 371 -20.04 -0.37 -6.98
N LEU A 372 -20.46 -0.73 -8.20
CA LEU A 372 -19.79 -0.32 -9.43
C LEU A 372 -20.44 0.96 -9.96
N ILE A 373 -19.72 2.08 -9.84
CA ILE A 373 -20.22 3.41 -10.21
C ILE A 373 -19.39 3.93 -11.39
N GLN A 374 -20.07 4.43 -12.41
CA GLN A 374 -19.41 5.12 -13.50
C GLN A 374 -19.11 6.56 -13.08
N LEU A 375 -17.83 6.98 -13.13
CA LEU A 375 -17.42 8.35 -12.85
C LEU A 375 -17.22 9.11 -14.17
N PRO A 376 -18.14 10.00 -14.56
CA PRO A 376 -18.00 10.83 -15.77
C PRO A 376 -16.74 11.68 -15.76
N ALA A 377 -16.28 12.06 -16.94
CA ALA A 377 -15.14 12.97 -17.10
C ALA A 377 -15.38 14.32 -16.41
N ASN A 378 -14.31 14.88 -15.84
CA ASN A 378 -14.28 16.15 -15.13
C ASN A 378 -15.52 16.33 -14.22
N SER A 379 -15.67 15.43 -13.24
CA SER A 379 -16.86 15.36 -12.39
C SER A 379 -16.52 14.99 -10.95
N VAL A 380 -17.48 15.29 -10.07
CA VAL A 380 -17.48 14.83 -8.68
C VAL A 380 -18.75 14.02 -8.49
N THR A 381 -18.59 12.81 -7.96
CA THR A 381 -19.69 11.93 -7.57
C THR A 381 -19.77 11.90 -6.06
N LYS A 382 -20.91 12.33 -5.51
CA LYS A 382 -21.22 12.29 -4.08
C LYS A 382 -22.06 11.04 -3.80
N ILE A 383 -21.53 10.16 -2.97
CA ILE A 383 -22.25 9.04 -2.37
C ILE A 383 -22.59 9.46 -0.94
N ASN A 384 -23.86 9.43 -0.57
CA ASN A 384 -24.33 9.76 0.78
C ASN A 384 -25.22 8.64 1.31
N ILE A 385 -25.03 8.28 2.58
CA ILE A 385 -25.86 7.31 3.30
C ILE A 385 -26.01 7.76 4.74
N GLN A 386 -27.21 7.58 5.31
CA GLN A 386 -27.49 7.86 6.72
C GLN A 386 -27.24 6.62 7.58
#